data_AF-A0A6H0HBT6-F1
#
_entry.id   AF-A0A6H0HBT6-F1
#
_cell.length_a   1.000
_cell.length_b   1.000
_cell.length_c   1.000
_cell.angle_alpha   90.00
_cell.angle_beta   90.00
_cell.angle_gamma   90.00
#
_symmetry.space_group_name_H-M   'P 1'
#
loop_
_entity.id
_entity.type
_entity.pdbx_description
1 polymer ?
#
loop_
_entity_poly.entity_id
_entity_poly.type
_entity_poly.pdbx_seq_one_letter_code
_entity_poly.pdbx_strand_id
1 'polypeptide(L)'
;MQLQINTVSNKIIDNIVYIKISEFNESSDNHFRKQWFNIKENNSTIKDVILDLRDNYGLLFFQAVLICDSFFDGGETVTEESKEKKYYKASKGDIFSGLSVIVLINEKSASASEIVAAAL
;
A
#
# COMPACT_ATOMS: atom_id res chain seq x y z
N MET A 1 -25.98 6.14 -6.80
CA MET A 1 -25.41 5.90 -5.45
C MET A 1 -24.41 4.77 -5.60
N GLN A 2 -23.12 5.08 -5.68
CA GLN A 2 -22.07 4.07 -5.80
C GLN A 2 -21.67 3.68 -4.37
N LEU A 3 -21.86 2.43 -3.98
CA LEU A 3 -21.43 1.92 -2.68
C LEU A 3 -19.89 1.92 -2.67
N GLN A 4 -19.27 2.88 -1.99
CA GLN A 4 -17.83 2.83 -1.73
C GLN A 4 -17.57 1.78 -0.66
N ILE A 5 -17.14 0.59 -1.09
CA ILE A 5 -16.70 -0.46 -0.19
C ILE A 5 -15.34 -0.05 0.38
N ASN A 6 -15.25 0.12 1.69
CA ASN A 6 -13.98 0.36 2.35
C ASN A 6 -13.19 -0.96 2.42
N THR A 7 -12.16 -1.06 1.59
CA THR A 7 -11.28 -2.25 1.51
C THR A 7 -10.07 -2.14 2.43
N VAL A 8 -9.87 -0.99 3.09
CA VAL A 8 -8.72 -0.70 3.95
C VAL A 8 -9.16 -0.62 5.40
N SER A 9 -8.50 -1.41 6.25
CA SER A 9 -8.68 -1.40 7.70
C SER A 9 -7.34 -1.30 8.40
N ASN A 10 -7.33 -0.79 9.63
CA ASN A 10 -6.11 -0.69 10.42
C ASN A 10 -6.36 -0.93 11.91
N LYS A 11 -5.27 -1.19 12.62
CA LYS A 11 -5.19 -1.21 14.08
C LYS A 11 -3.74 -0.96 14.50
N ILE A 12 -3.56 -0.54 15.74
CA ILE A 12 -2.25 -0.41 16.37
C ILE A 12 -2.08 -1.60 17.32
N ILE A 13 -0.97 -2.30 17.19
CA ILE A 13 -0.57 -3.37 18.12
C ILE A 13 0.77 -2.93 18.70
N ASP A 14 0.76 -2.57 19.98
CA ASP A 14 1.87 -1.91 20.67
C ASP A 14 2.31 -0.62 19.95
N ASN A 15 3.39 -0.68 19.17
CA ASN A 15 3.90 0.44 18.36
C ASN A 15 3.99 0.11 16.86
N ILE A 16 3.29 -0.94 16.45
CA ILE A 16 3.25 -1.42 15.08
C ILE A 16 1.88 -1.06 14.49
N VAL A 17 1.90 -0.36 13.37
CA VAL A 17 0.67 -0.08 12.61
C VAL A 17 0.40 -1.26 11.70
N TYR A 18 -0.69 -1.96 11.94
CA TYR A 18 -1.17 -3.02 11.07
C TYR A 18 -2.22 -2.42 10.13
N ILE A 19 -1.99 -2.48 8.82
CA ILE A 19 -2.91 -2.04 7.77
C ILE A 19 -3.25 -3.25 6.92
N LYS A 20 -4.54 -3.57 6.77
CA LYS A 20 -5.01 -4.61 5.87
C LYS A 20 -5.70 -3.98 4.67
N ILE A 21 -5.27 -4.38 3.48
CA ILE A 21 -5.94 -4.08 2.21
C ILE A 21 -6.52 -5.38 1.69
N SER A 22 -7.85 -5.49 1.72
CA SER A 22 -8.56 -6.70 1.29
C SER A 22 -8.70 -6.81 -0.24
N GLU A 23 -8.67 -5.68 -0.93
CA GLU A 23 -8.80 -5.60 -2.39
C GLU A 23 -8.37 -4.21 -2.88
N PHE A 24 -7.79 -4.11 -4.09
CA PHE A 24 -7.39 -2.85 -4.72
C PHE A 24 -8.50 -2.28 -5.61
N ASN A 25 -9.39 -1.48 -5.02
CA ASN A 25 -10.43 -0.73 -5.74
C ASN A 25 -10.07 0.75 -5.94
N GLU A 26 -10.92 1.50 -6.66
CA GLU A 26 -10.68 2.91 -7.02
C GLU A 26 -10.40 3.85 -5.83
N SER A 27 -10.86 3.47 -4.63
CA SER A 27 -10.71 4.27 -3.40
C SER A 27 -9.57 3.82 -2.49
N SER A 28 -8.84 2.76 -2.86
CA SER A 28 -7.90 2.08 -1.95
C SER A 28 -6.71 2.95 -1.56
N ASP A 29 -6.05 3.61 -2.51
CA ASP A 29 -4.94 4.55 -2.22
C ASP A 29 -5.38 5.69 -1.30
N ASN A 30 -6.50 6.33 -1.63
CA ASN A 30 -7.03 7.43 -0.82
C ASN A 30 -7.35 6.99 0.61
N HIS A 31 -8.02 5.85 0.78
CA HIS A 31 -8.30 5.30 2.10
C HIS A 31 -7.02 4.91 2.84
N PHE A 32 -6.05 4.29 2.16
CA PHE A 32 -4.75 3.94 2.72
C PHE A 32 -4.02 5.17 3.28
N ARG A 33 -3.81 6.20 2.45
CA ARG A 33 -3.13 7.44 2.85
C ARG A 33 -3.86 8.15 3.97
N LYS A 34 -5.20 8.27 3.87
CA LYS A 34 -6.03 8.89 4.92
C LYS A 34 -5.89 8.19 6.27
N GLN A 35 -5.94 6.86 6.28
CA GLN A 35 -5.78 6.09 7.51
C GLN A 35 -4.36 6.24 8.08
N TRP A 36 -3.33 6.19 7.23
CA TRP A 36 -1.95 6.39 7.67
C TRP A 36 -1.74 7.77 8.31
N PHE A 37 -2.14 8.85 7.64
CA PHE A 37 -1.94 10.21 8.18
C PHE A 37 -2.71 10.42 9.49
N ASN A 38 -3.94 9.91 9.60
CA ASN A 38 -4.68 9.97 10.85
C ASN A 38 -3.94 9.24 11.99
N ILE A 39 -3.34 8.07 11.72
CA ILE A 39 -2.56 7.35 12.72
C ILE A 39 -1.30 8.13 13.09
N LYS A 40 -0.56 8.63 12.09
CA LYS A 40 0.69 9.38 12.26
C LYS A 40 0.50 10.67 13.08
N GLU A 41 -0.59 11.40 12.85
CA GLU A 41 -0.91 12.62 13.58
C GLU A 41 -1.24 12.35 15.06
N ASN A 42 -1.85 11.21 15.36
CA ASN A 42 -2.31 10.87 16.71
C ASN A 42 -1.33 9.98 17.50
N ASN A 43 -0.27 9.45 16.88
CA ASN A 43 0.63 8.48 17.51
C ASN A 43 2.09 8.76 17.13
N SER A 44 2.85 9.34 18.07
CA SER A 44 4.28 9.68 17.87
C SER A 44 5.25 8.53 18.15
N THR A 45 4.77 7.39 18.65
CA THR A 45 5.60 6.26 19.08
C THR A 45 5.67 5.11 18.07
N ILE A 46 5.05 5.25 16.90
CA ILE A 46 5.04 4.21 15.86
C ILE A 46 6.47 3.93 15.39
N LYS A 47 6.82 2.64 15.31
CA LYS A 47 8.15 2.16 14.92
C LYS A 47 8.15 1.43 13.59
N ASP A 48 7.10 0.66 13.31
CA ASP A 48 7.05 -0.24 12.17
C ASP A 48 5.63 -0.33 11.61
N VAL A 49 5.53 -0.77 10.36
CA VAL A 49 4.27 -0.98 9.66
C VAL A 49 4.18 -2.41 9.13
N ILE A 50 3.05 -3.05 9.38
CA ILE A 50 2.69 -4.31 8.74
C ILE A 50 1.61 -4.02 7.71
N LEU A 51 1.88 -4.35 6.44
CA LEU A 51 0.94 -4.30 5.34
C LEU A 51 0.43 -5.72 5.04
N ASP A 52 -0.81 -6.01 5.41
CA ASP A 52 -1.43 -7.32 5.20
C ASP A 52 -2.25 -7.37 3.91
N LEU A 53 -1.76 -8.17 2.97
CA LEU A 53 -2.35 -8.44 1.66
C LEU A 53 -2.81 -9.92 1.54
N ARG A 54 -2.94 -10.64 2.66
CA ARG A 54 -3.46 -12.01 2.65
C ARG A 54 -4.93 -12.01 2.23
N ASP A 55 -5.27 -13.00 1.40
CA ASP A 55 -6.58 -13.15 0.78
C ASP A 55 -6.98 -11.99 -0.15
N ASN A 56 -6.01 -11.19 -0.60
CA ASN A 56 -6.22 -10.11 -1.57
C ASN A 56 -5.87 -10.58 -2.99
N TYR A 57 -6.90 -10.87 -3.79
CA TYR A 57 -6.78 -11.32 -5.19
C TYR A 57 -6.34 -10.24 -6.17
N GLY A 58 -5.98 -9.04 -5.69
CA GLY A 58 -5.49 -7.93 -6.48
C GLY A 58 -6.61 -6.95 -6.87
N LEU A 59 -6.97 -6.97 -8.15
CA LEU A 59 -7.73 -5.94 -8.90
C LEU A 59 -6.86 -4.84 -9.53
N LEU A 60 -7.09 -3.57 -9.17
CA LEU A 60 -6.64 -2.44 -9.96
C LEU A 60 -5.14 -2.23 -9.79
N PHE A 61 -4.38 -2.63 -10.82
CA PHE A 61 -2.93 -2.42 -10.94
C PHE A 61 -2.49 -1.02 -10.49
N PHE A 62 -3.15 0.01 -11.01
CA PHE A 62 -2.74 1.40 -10.77
C PHE A 62 -2.86 1.79 -9.29
N GLN A 63 -3.79 1.19 -8.54
CA GLN A 63 -3.93 1.46 -7.10
C GLN A 63 -2.77 0.86 -6.31
N ALA A 64 -2.28 -0.32 -6.69
CA ALA A 64 -1.06 -0.88 -6.10
C ALA A 64 0.16 0.00 -6.38
N VAL A 65 0.31 0.53 -7.61
CA VAL A 65 1.40 1.46 -7.94
C VAL A 65 1.36 2.73 -7.08
N LEU A 66 0.19 3.33 -6.88
CA LEU A 66 0.01 4.51 -6.03
C LEU A 66 0.29 4.23 -4.54
N ILE A 67 -0.03 3.02 -4.08
CA ILE A 67 0.32 2.59 -2.72
C ILE A 67 1.83 2.39 -2.61
N CYS A 68 2.49 1.72 -3.56
CA CYS A 68 3.95 1.57 -3.59
C CYS A 68 4.66 2.93 -3.54
N ASP A 69 4.20 3.90 -4.33
CA ASP A 69 4.72 5.28 -4.35
C ASP A 69 4.80 5.92 -2.96
N SER A 70 3.93 5.53 -2.02
CA SER A 70 3.94 6.06 -0.65
C SER A 70 5.20 5.74 0.15
N PHE A 71 5.95 4.71 -0.23
CA PHE A 71 7.05 4.15 0.56
C PHE A 71 8.45 4.59 0.11
N PHE A 72 8.55 5.37 -0.97
CA PHE A 72 9.83 5.74 -1.57
C PHE A 72 9.99 7.27 -1.65
N ASP A 73 11.21 7.78 -1.46
CA ASP A 73 11.55 9.18 -1.67
C ASP A 73 12.05 9.44 -3.11
N GLY A 74 11.27 8.98 -4.09
CA GLY A 74 11.63 8.96 -5.50
C GLY A 74 12.35 7.68 -5.96
N GLY A 75 12.64 7.62 -7.25
CA GLY A 75 13.21 6.44 -7.91
C GLY A 75 12.19 5.72 -8.80
N GLU A 76 12.62 4.64 -9.45
CA GLU A 76 11.72 3.76 -10.21
C GLU A 76 11.07 2.75 -9.26
N THR A 77 9.76 2.55 -9.37
CA THR A 77 9.02 1.62 -8.48
C THR A 77 8.54 0.38 -9.22
N VAL A 78 7.81 0.58 -10.31
CA VAL A 78 7.18 -0.52 -11.06
C VAL A 78 7.40 -0.30 -12.55
N THR A 79 7.64 -1.40 -13.26
CA THR A 79 7.73 -1.42 -14.71
C THR A 79 6.62 -2.29 -15.28
N GLU A 80 5.83 -1.76 -16.21
CA GLU A 80 4.86 -2.51 -16.99
C GLU A 80 5.45 -2.79 -18.38
N GLU A 81 5.70 -4.08 -18.67
CA GLU A 81 6.16 -4.51 -19.99
C GLU A 81 4.97 -4.97 -20.84
N SER A 82 4.61 -4.16 -21.84
CA SER A 82 3.57 -4.47 -22.83
C SER A 82 4.11 -4.24 -24.25
N LYS A 83 3.26 -3.86 -25.23
CA LYS A 83 3.75 -3.37 -26.54
C LYS A 83 4.65 -2.15 -26.40
N GLU A 84 4.36 -1.31 -25.40
CA GLU A 84 5.22 -0.21 -24.97
C GLU A 84 5.58 -0.42 -23.50
N LYS A 85 6.84 -0.18 -23.17
CA LYS A 85 7.35 -0.29 -21.80
C LYS A 85 7.03 0.99 -21.05
N LYS A 86 6.29 0.87 -19.94
CA LYS A 86 5.97 2.00 -19.06
C LYS A 86 6.73 1.89 -17.75
N TYR A 87 7.28 3.00 -17.32
CA TYR A 87 8.02 3.14 -16.07
C TYR A 87 7.22 4.00 -15.12
N TYR A 88 6.88 3.45 -13.97
CA TYR A 88 6.27 4.18 -12.87
C TYR A 88 7.37 4.58 -11.90
N LYS A 89 7.42 5.88 -11.60
CA LYS A 89 8.41 6.45 -10.69
C LYS A 89 7.71 6.93 -9.44
N ALA A 90 8.35 6.72 -8.30
CA ALA A 90 7.92 7.34 -7.07
C ALA A 90 8.09 8.86 -7.16
N SER A 91 7.10 9.53 -6.60
CA SER A 91 7.14 10.94 -6.24
C SER A 91 8.15 11.12 -5.09
N LYS A 92 8.64 12.35 -4.92
CA LYS A 92 9.41 12.66 -3.72
C LYS A 92 8.49 12.68 -2.50
N GLY A 93 9.00 12.20 -1.37
CA GLY A 93 8.31 12.14 -0.10
C GLY A 93 7.84 10.74 0.27
N ASP A 94 8.71 10.00 0.97
CA ASP A 94 8.30 8.81 1.71
C ASP A 94 7.41 9.22 2.90
N ILE A 95 6.12 8.87 2.84
CA ILE A 95 5.16 9.25 3.87
C ILE A 95 5.35 8.45 5.16
N PHE A 96 6.07 7.33 5.09
CA PHE A 96 6.46 6.49 6.22
C PHE A 96 7.74 6.96 6.89
N SER A 97 8.48 7.90 6.29
CA SER A 97 9.64 8.55 6.93
C SER A 97 10.70 7.55 7.42
N GLY A 98 10.95 6.50 6.63
CA GLY A 98 11.96 5.48 6.90
C GLY A 98 11.56 4.40 7.91
N LEU A 99 10.28 4.32 8.31
CA LEU A 99 9.81 3.20 9.14
C LEU A 99 9.97 1.87 8.40
N SER A 100 10.27 0.80 9.13
CA SER A 100 10.37 -0.53 8.52
C SER A 100 8.98 -1.02 8.14
N VAL A 101 8.88 -1.66 6.97
CA VAL A 101 7.63 -2.19 6.44
C VAL A 101 7.75 -3.69 6.25
N ILE A 102 6.77 -4.43 6.73
CA ILE A 102 6.64 -5.88 6.56
C ILE A 102 5.39 -6.13 5.74
N VAL A 103 5.54 -6.77 4.58
CA VAL A 103 4.40 -7.17 3.74
C VAL A 103 4.02 -8.62 4.05
N LEU A 104 2.75 -8.86 4.39
CA LEU A 104 2.20 -10.21 4.60
C LEU A 104 1.39 -10.64 3.39
N ILE A 105 1.77 -11.78 2.81
CA ILE A 105 1.07 -12.42 1.69
C ILE A 105 0.76 -13.89 2.00
N ASN A 106 -0.18 -14.49 1.28
CA ASN A 106 -0.47 -15.92 1.31
C ASN A 106 -0.74 -16.45 -0.10
N GLU A 107 -1.14 -17.71 -0.22
CA GLU A 107 -1.40 -18.38 -1.50
C GLU A 107 -2.55 -17.77 -2.32
N LYS A 108 -3.32 -16.86 -1.73
CA LYS A 108 -4.42 -16.13 -2.38
C LYS A 108 -4.07 -14.67 -2.72
N SER A 109 -2.89 -14.20 -2.30
CA SER A 109 -2.38 -12.90 -2.72
C SER A 109 -1.97 -12.97 -4.19
N ALA A 110 -2.59 -12.15 -5.05
CA ALA A 110 -2.36 -12.21 -6.50
C ALA A 110 -2.39 -10.84 -7.17
N SER A 111 -1.83 -10.77 -8.38
CA SER A 111 -1.85 -9.60 -9.28
C SER A 111 -1.37 -8.31 -8.62
N ALA A 112 -2.25 -7.34 -8.34
CA ALA A 112 -1.88 -6.09 -7.69
C ALA A 112 -1.17 -6.29 -6.33
N SER A 113 -1.53 -7.34 -5.57
CA SER A 113 -0.86 -7.69 -4.32
C SER A 113 0.60 -8.12 -4.52
N GLU A 114 0.89 -8.85 -5.60
CA GLU A 114 2.24 -9.31 -5.92
C GLU A 114 3.15 -8.14 -6.30
N ILE A 115 2.61 -7.11 -6.95
CA ILE A 115 3.34 -5.89 -7.29
C ILE A 115 3.78 -5.15 -6.03
N VAL A 116 2.89 -5.01 -5.04
CA VAL A 116 3.25 -4.38 -3.77
C VAL A 116 4.32 -5.18 -3.04
N ALA A 117 4.17 -6.50 -2.98
CA ALA A 117 5.14 -7.37 -2.33
C ALA A 117 6.50 -7.47 -3.06
N ALA A 118 6.53 -7.21 -4.37
CA ALA A 118 7.78 -7.21 -5.14
C ALA A 118 8.50 -5.85 -5.08
N ALA A 119 7.74 -4.76 -4.92
CA ALA A 119 8.32 -3.41 -4.86
C ALA A 119 8.92 -3.11 -3.48
N LEU A 120 8.27 -3.55 -2.40
CA LEU A 120 8.64 -3.30 -1.00
C LEU A 120 9.49 -4.43 -0.41
#